data_AF-A0A3A5AWF0-F1
#
_entry.id   AF-A0A3A5AWF0-F1
#
_cell.length_a   1.000
_cell.length_b   1.000
_cell.length_c   1.000
_cell.angle_alpha   90.00
_cell.angle_beta   90.00
_cell.angle_gamma   90.00
#
_symmetry.space_group_name_H-M   'P 1'
#
loop_
_entity.id
_entity.type
_entity.pdbx_description
1 polymer ?
#
loop_
_entity_poly.entity_id
_entity_poly.type
_entity_poly.pdbx_seq_one_letter_code
_entity_poly.pdbx_strand_id
1 'polypeptide(L)' 'FVLNGVIATFHRPHPAKEAKPYQVRDARIFLESAGVKP' A
#
# COMPACT_ATOMS: atom_id res chain seq x y z
N PHE A 1 -3.69 -1.53 7.94
CA PHE A 1 -3.03 -2.76 7.47
C PHE A 1 -1.78 -2.98 8.29
N VAL A 2 -1.53 -4.23 8.67
CA VAL A 2 -0.35 -4.61 9.45
C VAL A 2 0.27 -5.85 8.80
N LEU A 3 1.57 -5.83 8.54
CA LEU A 3 2.34 -6.95 8.00
C LEU A 3 3.76 -6.91 8.57
N ASN A 4 4.22 -8.01 9.17
CA ASN A 4 5.57 -8.10 9.78
C ASN A 4 5.91 -6.93 10.72
N GLY A 5 4.91 -6.45 11.49
CA GLY A 5 5.06 -5.31 12.39
C GLY A 5 5.03 -3.92 11.71
N VAL A 6 4.99 -3.87 10.38
CA VAL A 6 4.84 -2.63 9.61
C VAL A 6 3.37 -2.25 9.51
N ILE A 7 3.05 -0.98 9.77
CA ILE A 7 1.69 -0.45 9.76
C ILE A 7 1.54 0.50 8.56
N ALA A 8 0.46 0.31 7.78
CA ALA A 8 0.07 1.22 6.71
C ALA A 8 -1.44 1.49 6.72
N THR A 9 -1.84 2.71 6.36
CA THR A 9 -3.24 3.15 6.28
C THR A 9 -3.61 3.44 4.83
N PHE A 10 -4.47 2.59 4.23
CA PHE A 10 -4.89 2.72 2.83
C PHE A 10 -6.31 3.30 2.64
N HIS A 11 -6.93 3.87 3.67
CA HIS A 11 -8.27 4.44 3.55
C HIS A 11 -8.25 5.81 2.86
N ARG A 12 -8.59 5.83 1.57
CA ARG A 12 -9.06 7.02 0.87
C ARG A 12 -10.22 6.60 -0.04
N PRO A 13 -11.37 7.32 -0.03
CA PRO A 13 -12.43 7.05 -0.98
C PRO A 13 -11.87 7.13 -2.40
N HIS A 14 -12.06 6.07 -3.19
CA HIS A 14 -11.64 6.04 -4.57
C HIS A 14 -12.86 5.80 -5.47
N PRO A 15 -13.26 6.81 -6.28
CA PRO A 15 -14.51 6.74 -7.05
C PRO A 15 -14.41 5.90 -8.32
N ALA A 16 -13.20 5.58 -8.78
CA ALA A 16 -12.96 4.78 -9.98
C ALA A 16 -12.49 3.36 -9.61
N LYS A 17 -12.39 2.45 -10.59
CA LYS A 17 -11.94 1.07 -10.35
C LYS A 17 -10.41 0.96 -10.31
N GLU A 18 -9.72 1.90 -10.94
CA GLU A 18 -8.29 1.90 -11.17
C GLU A 18 -7.53 2.54 -10.02
N ALA A 19 -6.50 1.87 -9.49
CA ALA A 19 -5.65 2.49 -8.47
C ALA A 19 -4.92 3.72 -9.03
N LYS A 20 -4.92 4.84 -8.28
CA LYS A 20 -4.07 5.96 -8.64
C LYS A 20 -2.59 5.55 -8.51
N PRO A 21 -1.67 6.09 -9.34
CA PRO A 21 -0.25 5.70 -9.30
C PRO A 21 0.40 5.82 -7.92
N TYR A 22 -0.01 6.81 -7.12
CA TYR A 22 0.50 6.96 -5.76
C TYR A 22 0.06 5.82 -4.83
N GLN A 23 -1.13 5.25 -5.01
CA GLN A 23 -1.60 4.14 -4.18
C GLN A 23 -0.80 2.87 -4.46
N VAL A 24 -0.43 2.65 -5.73
CA VAL A 24 0.47 1.56 -6.12
C VAL A 24 1.85 1.76 -5.50
N ARG A 25 2.36 2.99 -5.50
CA ARG A 25 3.64 3.32 -4.85
C ARG A 25 3.59 3.12 -3.34
N ASP A 26 2.52 3.56 -2.68
CA ASP A 26 2.34 3.42 -1.23
C ASP A 26 2.23 1.93 -0.84
N ALA A 27 1.52 1.12 -1.63
CA ALA A 27 1.46 -0.33 -1.46
C ALA A 27 2.82 -1.00 -1.66
N ARG A 28 3.59 -0.59 -2.68
CA ARG A 28 4.96 -1.10 -2.90
C ARG A 28 5.86 -0.81 -1.69
N ILE A 29 5.88 0.44 -1.21
CA ILE A 29 6.68 0.84 -0.05
C ILE A 29 6.30 0.02 1.18
N PHE A 30 5.00 -0.20 1.41
CA PHE A 30 4.52 -1.02 2.51
C PHE A 30 5.05 -2.47 2.43
N LEU A 31 4.97 -3.09 1.24
CA LEU A 31 5.45 -4.46 1.02
C LEU A 31 6.97 -4.55 1.19
N GLU A 32 7.73 -3.65 0.59
CA GLU A 32 9.19 -3.59 0.72
C GLU A 32 9.61 -3.38 2.17
N SER A 33 8.95 -2.47 2.89
CA SER A 33 9.21 -2.22 4.32
C SER A 33 8.91 -3.45 5.19
N ALA A 34 7.93 -4.25 4.79
CA ALA A 34 7.61 -5.52 5.42
C ALA A 34 8.55 -6.68 4.99
N GLY A 35 9.56 -6.41 4.18
CA GLY A 35 10.54 -7.40 3.69
C GLY A 35 10.04 -8.24 2.51
N VAL A 36 8.90 -7.88 1.90
CA VAL A 36 8.38 -8.55 0.70
C VAL A 36 9.00 -7.92 -0.53
N LYS A 37 9.67 -8.72 -1.35
CA LYS A 37 10.13 -8.28 -2.68
C LYS A 37 8.96 -8.37 -3.68
N PRO A 38 8.61 -7.27 -4.36
CA PRO A 38 7.51 -7.24 -5.32
C PRO A 38 7.76 -8.07 -6.57
#